data_AF-A0A653CA86-F1
#
_entry.id   AF-A0A653CA86-F1
#
_cell.length_a   1.000
_cell.length_b   1.000
_cell.length_c   1.000
_cell.angle_alpha   90.00
_cell.angle_beta   90.00
_cell.angle_gamma   90.00
#
_symmetry.space_group_name_H-M   'P 1'
#
loop_
_entity.id
_entity.type
_entity.pdbx_description
1 polymer ?
#
loop_
_entity_poly.entity_id
_entity_poly.type
_entity_poly.pdbx_seq_one_letter_code
_entity_poly.pdbx_strand_id
1 'polypeptide(L)'
;MCDENIFKDTHSMREFTLCLVELTRIFGFDGWLLNIENRVDNIQVLKEFVPLLSEMLHRENSGSLVIWYDSVTEAGELLWQNELNDKNKYFFDCCDGIFLNYSWNEQNLMKSAEEAKHRNLDVYVGIDVFGRNFFGGGMFNTYKAIEVATRCNLSMAIFAPGWTHETLGKVDLYFETFYNRDSAFWSSLWPYLYTHPLNNYFTTNFYIGLDKPTTTAHRSPAPQVENARIFGSAKHQKSV
;
A
#
# COMPACT_ATOMS: atom_id res chain seq x y z
N MET A 1 -16.38 9.46 18.39
CA MET A 1 -16.07 8.07 17.93
C MET A 1 -14.71 7.60 18.46
N CYS A 2 -13.58 8.16 17.99
CA CYS A 2 -12.26 7.80 18.51
C CYS A 2 -12.02 8.31 19.94
N ASP A 3 -12.25 9.60 20.20
CA ASP A 3 -12.06 10.19 21.54
C ASP A 3 -13.04 9.70 22.61
N GLU A 4 -14.19 9.16 22.21
CA GLU A 4 -15.20 8.65 23.17
C GLU A 4 -14.86 7.24 23.68
N ASN A 5 -14.01 6.51 22.94
CA ASN A 5 -13.66 5.13 23.25
C ASN A 5 -12.13 4.96 23.28
N ILE A 6 -11.51 4.85 22.12
CA ILE A 6 -10.10 4.47 21.97
C ILE A 6 -9.16 5.53 22.55
N PHE A 7 -9.37 6.81 22.22
CA PHE A 7 -8.50 7.92 22.66
C PHE A 7 -9.08 8.71 23.84
N LYS A 8 -10.04 8.12 24.55
CA LYS A 8 -10.63 8.73 25.75
C LYS A 8 -9.57 8.99 26.82
N ASP A 9 -8.71 8.00 27.06
CA ASP A 9 -7.61 8.06 28.01
C ASP A 9 -6.50 7.07 27.61
N THR A 10 -5.31 7.23 28.21
CA THR A 10 -4.15 6.37 27.94
C THR A 10 -4.41 4.90 28.25
N HIS A 11 -5.28 4.58 29.21
CA HIS A 11 -5.58 3.19 29.55
C HIS A 11 -6.36 2.50 28.42
N SER A 12 -7.45 3.13 27.98
CA SER A 12 -8.29 2.64 26.87
C SER A 12 -7.50 2.48 25.58
N MET A 13 -6.62 3.44 25.27
CA MET A 13 -5.72 3.39 24.12
C MET A 13 -4.74 2.21 24.20
N ARG A 14 -4.16 1.95 25.39
CA ARG A 14 -3.23 0.83 25.59
C ARG A 14 -3.91 -0.53 25.42
N GLU A 15 -5.10 -0.71 25.98
CA GLU A 15 -5.89 -1.93 25.79
C GLU A 15 -6.22 -2.16 24.32
N PHE A 16 -6.59 -1.10 23.60
CA PHE A 16 -6.81 -1.17 22.16
C PHE A 16 -5.54 -1.56 21.40
N THR A 17 -4.39 -0.97 21.76
CA THR A 17 -3.10 -1.28 21.16
C THR A 17 -2.71 -2.75 21.36
N LEU A 18 -2.88 -3.27 22.58
CA LEU A 18 -2.67 -4.69 22.89
C LEU A 18 -3.55 -5.60 22.04
N CYS A 19 -4.82 -5.25 21.85
CA CYS A 19 -5.72 -5.99 20.96
C CYS A 19 -5.21 -6.02 19.51
N LEU A 20 -4.75 -4.89 18.97
CA LEU A 20 -4.23 -4.82 17.59
C LEU A 20 -2.99 -5.70 17.40
N VAL A 21 -2.09 -5.72 18.38
CA VAL A 21 -0.90 -6.59 18.36
C VAL A 21 -1.32 -8.06 18.42
N GLU A 22 -2.25 -8.42 19.30
CA GLU A 22 -2.72 -9.80 19.41
C GLU A 22 -3.42 -10.29 18.13
N LEU A 23 -4.19 -9.42 17.45
CA LEU A 23 -4.81 -9.75 16.17
C LEU A 23 -3.77 -10.09 15.09
N THR A 24 -2.66 -9.35 15.00
CA THR A 24 -1.58 -9.65 14.04
C THR A 24 -0.96 -11.03 14.31
N ARG A 25 -0.82 -11.41 15.59
CA ARG A 25 -0.28 -12.71 16.01
C ARG A 25 -1.24 -13.86 15.71
N ILE A 26 -2.53 -13.69 16.02
CA ILE A 26 -3.56 -14.72 15.83
C ILE A 26 -3.80 -14.99 14.34
N PHE A 27 -3.91 -13.94 13.53
CA PHE A 27 -4.29 -14.05 12.12
C PHE A 27 -3.11 -14.02 11.16
N GLY A 28 -1.90 -13.72 11.64
CA GLY A 28 -0.66 -13.83 10.88
C GLY A 28 -0.49 -12.78 9.77
N PHE A 29 -0.93 -11.53 10.00
CA PHE A 29 -0.70 -10.41 9.08
C PHE A 29 0.28 -9.39 9.68
N ASP A 30 0.96 -8.64 8.82
CA ASP A 30 2.23 -7.98 9.17
C ASP A 30 2.09 -6.51 9.63
N GLY A 31 0.93 -6.07 10.10
CA GLY A 31 0.77 -4.72 10.67
C GLY A 31 -0.48 -3.98 10.22
N TRP A 32 -0.42 -2.64 10.21
CA TRP A 32 -1.60 -1.79 10.14
C TRP A 32 -1.40 -0.52 9.30
N LEU A 33 -2.40 -0.20 8.49
CA LEU A 33 -2.61 1.14 7.93
C LEU A 33 -3.55 1.92 8.85
N LEU A 34 -3.07 3.01 9.43
CA LEU A 34 -3.83 3.89 10.31
C LEU A 34 -4.49 4.99 9.48
N ASN A 35 -5.78 4.83 9.19
CA ASN A 35 -6.59 5.87 8.55
C ASN A 35 -7.63 6.44 9.52
N ILE A 36 -7.33 7.60 10.11
CA ILE A 36 -8.21 8.28 11.05
C ILE A 36 -8.89 9.44 10.32
N GLU A 37 -10.16 9.26 9.97
CA GLU A 37 -10.94 10.22 9.15
C GLU A 37 -11.92 11.04 10.01
N ASN A 38 -11.53 11.35 11.25
CA ASN A 38 -12.28 12.21 12.15
C ASN A 38 -11.34 13.12 12.94
N ARG A 39 -11.82 14.31 13.33
CA ARG A 39 -11.11 15.18 14.28
C ARG A 39 -10.85 14.41 15.58
N VAL A 40 -9.67 14.63 16.17
CA VAL A 40 -9.22 14.01 17.41
C VAL A 40 -8.96 15.11 18.43
N ASP A 41 -9.80 15.18 19.46
CA ASP A 41 -9.66 16.18 20.53
C ASP A 41 -8.53 15.81 21.49
N ASN A 42 -8.36 14.53 21.81
CA ASN A 42 -7.30 14.06 22.71
C ASN A 42 -6.01 13.72 21.95
N ILE A 43 -5.45 14.72 21.30
CA ILE A 43 -4.29 14.56 20.42
C ILE A 43 -3.07 13.95 21.11
N GLN A 44 -2.88 14.19 22.41
CA GLN A 44 -1.74 13.60 23.14
C GLN A 44 -1.84 12.08 23.23
N VAL A 45 -3.05 11.54 23.42
CA VAL A 45 -3.25 10.07 23.43
C VAL A 45 -3.01 9.47 22.05
N LEU A 46 -3.39 10.15 20.96
CA LEU A 46 -3.04 9.73 19.61
C LEU A 46 -1.52 9.79 19.36
N LYS A 47 -0.85 10.85 19.84
CA LYS A 47 0.61 10.99 19.73
C LYS A 47 1.38 9.95 20.56
N GLU A 48 0.76 9.37 21.59
CA GLU A 48 1.28 8.19 22.32
C GLU A 48 0.95 6.87 21.60
N PHE A 49 -0.24 6.76 20.98
CA PHE A 49 -0.72 5.54 20.34
C PHE A 49 0.16 5.07 19.19
N VAL A 50 0.47 5.97 18.24
CA VAL A 50 1.22 5.62 17.02
C VAL A 50 2.60 5.02 17.34
N PRO A 51 3.48 5.67 18.13
CA PRO A 51 4.78 5.08 18.46
C PRO A 51 4.66 3.82 19.32
N LEU A 52 3.67 3.74 20.23
CA LEU A 52 3.46 2.54 21.05
C LEU A 52 3.09 1.33 20.19
N LEU A 53 2.16 1.50 19.24
CA LEU A 53 1.76 0.43 18.34
C LEU A 53 2.94 -0.03 17.47
N SER A 54 3.68 0.90 16.86
CA SER A 54 4.85 0.59 16.04
C SER A 54 5.91 -0.17 16.84
N GLU A 55 6.25 0.31 18.04
CA GLU A 55 7.22 -0.36 18.92
C GLU A 55 6.77 -1.79 19.30
N MET A 56 5.51 -1.97 19.68
CA MET A 56 5.01 -3.28 20.09
C MET A 56 4.97 -4.28 18.94
N LEU A 57 4.56 -3.85 17.74
CA LEU A 57 4.56 -4.73 16.56
C LEU A 57 5.99 -5.12 16.16
N HIS A 58 6.95 -4.19 16.17
CA HIS A 58 8.35 -4.51 15.87
C HIS A 58 8.99 -5.46 16.87
N ARG A 59 8.55 -5.45 18.14
CA ARG A 59 9.01 -6.42 19.14
C ARG A 59 8.50 -7.84 18.85
N GLU A 60 7.28 -7.97 18.34
CA GLU A 60 6.72 -9.28 17.94
C GLU A 60 7.26 -9.76 16.59
N ASN A 61 7.38 -8.85 15.62
CA ASN A 61 7.92 -9.10 14.29
C ASN A 61 8.62 -7.84 13.76
N SER A 62 9.95 -7.89 13.64
CA SER A 62 10.74 -6.75 13.14
C SER A 62 10.46 -6.37 11.69
N GLY A 63 9.73 -7.20 10.94
CA GLY A 63 9.26 -6.90 9.59
C GLY A 63 7.85 -6.31 9.53
N SER A 64 7.18 -6.10 10.67
CA SER A 64 5.86 -5.47 10.68
C SER A 64 5.92 -4.01 10.22
N LEU A 65 4.80 -3.49 9.71
CA LEU A 65 4.70 -2.11 9.25
C LEU A 65 3.48 -1.40 9.85
N VAL A 66 3.70 -0.18 10.34
CA VAL A 66 2.67 0.79 10.69
C VAL A 66 2.76 1.97 9.74
N ILE A 67 1.72 2.17 8.93
CA ILE A 67 1.67 3.25 7.94
C ILE A 67 0.61 4.26 8.37
N TRP A 68 0.98 5.53 8.44
CA TRP A 68 0.07 6.63 8.71
C TRP A 68 -0.60 7.12 7.42
N TYR A 69 -1.92 7.31 7.40
CA TYR A 69 -2.57 8.02 6.31
C TYR A 69 -2.58 9.53 6.59
N ASP A 70 -2.28 10.34 5.57
CA ASP A 70 -2.29 11.82 5.61
C ASP A 70 -3.69 12.37 5.84
N SER A 71 -4.19 12.29 7.08
CA SER A 71 -5.52 12.77 7.49
C SER A 71 -5.51 13.72 8.68
N VAL A 72 -5.15 13.26 9.88
CA VAL A 72 -5.19 14.07 11.09
C VAL A 72 -3.84 14.76 11.29
N THR A 73 -3.87 16.07 11.54
CA THR A 73 -2.67 16.86 11.83
C THR A 73 -2.18 16.61 13.27
N GLU A 74 -0.96 17.02 13.59
CA GLU A 74 -0.41 16.97 14.94
C GLU A 74 -1.16 17.85 15.96
N ALA A 75 -2.11 18.68 15.49
CA ALA A 75 -3.04 19.46 16.30
C ALA A 75 -4.40 18.77 16.48
N GLY A 76 -4.61 17.58 15.90
CA GLY A 76 -5.85 16.82 15.99
C GLY A 76 -6.93 17.19 14.96
N GLU A 77 -6.61 18.08 14.02
CA GLU A 77 -7.55 18.51 12.97
C GLU A 77 -7.59 17.50 11.83
N LEU A 78 -8.78 17.13 11.36
CA LEU A 78 -8.91 16.37 10.12
C LEU A 78 -8.70 17.31 8.92
N LEU A 79 -7.51 17.24 8.34
CA LEU A 79 -7.11 18.04 7.20
C LEU A 79 -6.08 17.23 6.40
N TRP A 80 -6.34 16.92 5.14
CA TRP A 80 -5.37 16.25 4.28
C TRP A 80 -4.34 17.26 3.73
N GLN A 81 -3.04 17.00 3.89
CA GLN A 81 -1.99 17.92 3.41
C GLN A 81 -1.67 17.72 1.93
N ASN A 82 -1.84 16.49 1.42
CA ASN A 82 -1.37 16.01 0.12
C ASN A 82 0.17 16.06 -0.03
N GLU A 83 0.88 16.21 1.07
CA GLU A 83 2.33 16.28 1.16
C GLU A 83 2.78 15.91 2.58
N LEU A 84 4.02 15.45 2.72
CA LEU A 84 4.69 15.39 4.02
C LEU A 84 5.16 16.80 4.38
N ASN A 85 4.72 17.32 5.53
CA ASN A 85 5.15 18.61 6.07
C ASN A 85 5.01 18.63 7.60
N ASP A 86 5.32 19.76 8.24
CA ASP A 86 5.30 19.93 9.69
C ASP A 86 4.00 19.47 10.37
N LYS A 87 2.86 19.52 9.67
CA LYS A 87 1.55 19.16 10.25
C LYS A 87 1.35 17.66 10.43
N ASN A 88 2.01 16.80 9.65
CA ASN A 88 1.88 15.35 9.72
C ASN A 88 3.22 14.64 9.98
N LYS A 89 4.32 15.40 9.99
CA LYS A 89 5.68 14.90 10.20
C LYS A 89 5.87 14.13 11.50
N TYR A 90 5.24 14.56 12.60
CA TYR A 90 5.32 13.83 13.86
C TYR A 90 4.90 12.36 13.70
N PHE A 91 3.78 12.10 13.01
CA PHE A 91 3.29 10.73 12.82
C PHE A 91 4.21 9.94 11.90
N PHE A 92 4.68 10.55 10.80
CA PHE A 92 5.67 9.94 9.91
C PHE A 92 6.95 9.54 10.64
N ASP A 93 7.49 10.41 11.50
CA ASP A 93 8.72 10.15 12.25
C ASP A 93 8.55 9.05 13.31
N CYS A 94 7.31 8.79 13.76
CA CYS A 94 6.99 7.79 14.78
C CYS A 94 6.53 6.42 14.23
N CYS A 95 6.44 6.25 12.91
CA CYS A 95 6.05 4.98 12.29
C CYS A 95 6.82 4.72 10.98
N ASP A 96 6.46 3.66 10.27
CA ASP A 96 7.26 3.10 9.16
C ASP A 96 7.06 3.83 7.84
N GLY A 97 6.00 4.64 7.72
CA GLY A 97 5.83 5.51 6.58
C GLY A 97 4.50 6.25 6.56
N ILE A 98 4.31 7.06 5.52
CA ILE A 98 3.10 7.86 5.32
C ILE A 98 2.50 7.60 3.94
N PHE A 99 1.20 7.34 3.91
CA PHE A 99 0.37 7.33 2.71
C PHE A 99 -0.18 8.74 2.51
N LEU A 100 0.29 9.46 1.49
CA LEU A 100 -0.18 10.81 1.17
C LEU A 100 -1.56 10.79 0.52
N ASN A 101 -2.40 11.78 0.82
CA ASN A 101 -3.69 11.95 0.18
C ASN A 101 -3.57 12.30 -1.31
N TYR A 102 -4.65 12.13 -2.08
CA TYR A 102 -4.63 12.09 -3.55
C TYR A 102 -4.53 13.45 -4.26
N SER A 103 -4.79 14.59 -3.59
CA SER A 103 -4.92 15.91 -4.25
C SER A 103 -3.58 16.65 -4.39
N TRP A 104 -2.49 15.93 -4.61
CA TRP A 104 -1.14 16.49 -4.73
C TRP A 104 -0.87 17.05 -6.14
N ASN A 105 0.15 17.90 -6.23
CA ASN A 105 0.82 18.28 -7.48
C ASN A 105 2.35 18.03 -7.37
N GLU A 106 3.10 18.26 -8.45
CA GLU A 106 4.55 17.98 -8.46
C GLU A 106 5.32 18.76 -7.36
N GLN A 107 4.90 19.99 -7.04
CA GLN A 107 5.54 20.79 -6.00
C GLN A 107 5.33 20.19 -4.60
N ASN A 108 4.15 19.63 -4.35
CA ASN A 108 3.86 18.90 -3.10
C ASN A 108 4.80 17.70 -2.95
N LEU A 109 5.02 16.95 -4.02
CA LEU A 109 5.88 15.77 -4.01
C LEU A 109 7.36 16.13 -3.84
N MET A 110 7.84 17.18 -4.52
CA MET A 110 9.22 17.67 -4.32
C MET A 110 9.46 18.09 -2.87
N LYS A 111 8.52 18.83 -2.25
CA LYS A 111 8.60 19.19 -0.83
C LYS A 111 8.58 17.97 0.08
N SER A 112 7.73 17.00 -0.23
CA SER A 112 7.66 15.75 0.55
C SER A 112 8.98 14.98 0.52
N ALA A 113 9.65 14.92 -0.64
CA ALA A 113 10.96 14.30 -0.76
C ALA A 113 12.04 15.06 0.04
N GLU A 114 12.02 16.39 -0.01
CA GLU A 114 12.92 17.23 0.80
C GLU A 114 12.71 17.01 2.31
N GLU A 115 11.45 16.97 2.76
CA GLU A 115 11.10 16.80 4.17
C GLU A 115 11.42 15.38 4.70
N ALA A 116 11.23 14.35 3.86
CA ALA A 116 11.52 12.97 4.20
C ALA A 116 13.02 12.66 4.32
N LYS A 117 13.88 13.48 3.71
CA LYS A 117 15.34 13.31 3.70
C LYS A 117 15.72 11.90 3.21
N HIS A 118 16.31 11.07 4.06
CA HIS A 118 16.74 9.71 3.73
C HIS A 118 15.59 8.69 3.75
N ARG A 119 14.41 9.07 4.25
CA ARG A 119 13.19 8.24 4.31
C ARG A 119 12.23 8.54 3.16
N ASN A 120 12.72 9.06 2.05
CA ASN A 120 11.90 9.42 0.88
C ASN A 120 11.10 8.22 0.32
N LEU A 121 11.62 7.00 0.46
CA LEU A 121 10.90 5.78 0.04
C LEU A 121 9.84 5.31 1.06
N ASP A 122 9.78 5.91 2.24
CA ASP A 122 8.74 5.67 3.24
C ASP A 122 7.53 6.62 3.05
N VAL A 123 7.61 7.52 2.06
CA VAL A 123 6.51 8.37 1.62
C VAL A 123 5.85 7.73 0.41
N TYR A 124 4.63 7.24 0.60
CA TYR A 124 3.83 6.58 -0.41
C TYR A 124 2.82 7.56 -0.99
N VAL A 125 3.03 7.98 -2.23
CA VAL A 125 2.15 8.91 -2.94
C VAL A 125 0.83 8.23 -3.28
N GLY A 126 -0.28 8.72 -2.73
CA GLY A 126 -1.62 8.18 -3.01
C GLY A 126 -2.02 8.37 -4.47
N ILE A 127 -2.33 7.27 -5.16
CA ILE A 127 -2.72 7.25 -6.57
C ILE A 127 -4.05 6.50 -6.69
N ASP A 128 -5.10 7.23 -7.04
CA ASP A 128 -6.44 6.68 -7.17
C ASP A 128 -6.72 6.13 -8.57
N VAL A 129 -6.88 4.82 -8.66
CA VAL A 129 -7.14 4.12 -9.93
C VAL A 129 -8.55 4.41 -10.47
N PHE A 130 -9.53 4.81 -9.66
CA PHE A 130 -10.82 5.28 -10.19
C PHE A 130 -10.72 6.66 -10.84
N GLY A 131 -9.65 7.42 -10.55
CA GLY A 131 -9.36 8.67 -11.24
C GLY A 131 -10.35 9.78 -10.96
N ARG A 132 -10.86 9.89 -9.72
CA ARG A 132 -11.88 10.86 -9.25
C ARG A 132 -11.40 12.33 -9.31
N ASN A 133 -11.04 12.80 -10.50
CA ASN A 133 -10.40 14.08 -10.81
C ASN A 133 -9.00 14.28 -10.21
N PHE A 134 -8.32 13.19 -9.81
CA PHE A 134 -6.93 13.25 -9.35
C PHE A 134 -5.93 13.20 -10.49
N PHE A 135 -4.67 13.50 -10.17
CA PHE A 135 -3.58 13.57 -11.15
C PHE A 135 -3.53 12.32 -12.04
N GLY A 136 -3.37 12.53 -13.36
CA GLY A 136 -3.34 11.44 -14.34
C GLY A 136 -4.69 10.86 -14.73
N GLY A 137 -5.76 11.05 -13.94
CA GLY A 137 -7.13 10.61 -14.27
C GLY A 137 -7.40 9.11 -14.09
N GLY A 138 -6.51 8.39 -13.41
CA GLY A 138 -6.68 6.97 -13.05
C GLY A 138 -6.83 6.02 -14.24
N MET A 139 -7.45 4.86 -14.01
CA MET A 139 -7.74 3.82 -14.99
C MET A 139 -6.44 3.37 -15.69
N PHE A 140 -6.46 3.23 -17.02
CA PHE A 140 -5.24 2.98 -17.79
C PHE A 140 -4.27 4.18 -17.86
N ASN A 141 -4.65 5.34 -17.34
CA ASN A 141 -3.74 6.49 -17.20
C ASN A 141 -3.04 6.55 -15.82
N THR A 142 -3.29 5.61 -14.92
CA THR A 142 -2.65 5.53 -13.59
C THR A 142 -1.13 5.65 -13.66
N TYR A 143 -0.49 5.09 -14.70
CA TYR A 143 0.96 5.18 -14.91
C TYR A 143 1.47 6.64 -14.98
N LYS A 144 0.65 7.61 -15.41
CA LYS A 144 1.04 9.02 -15.47
C LYS A 144 1.30 9.60 -14.09
N ALA A 145 0.51 9.20 -13.10
CA ALA A 145 0.72 9.62 -11.71
C ALA A 145 1.94 8.94 -11.09
N ILE A 146 2.11 7.64 -11.40
CA ILE A 146 3.27 6.86 -10.95
C ILE A 146 4.58 7.43 -11.50
N GLU A 147 4.59 7.85 -12.77
CA GLU A 147 5.76 8.45 -13.40
C GLU A 147 6.24 9.71 -12.67
N VAL A 148 5.32 10.54 -12.18
CA VAL A 148 5.65 11.72 -11.38
C VAL A 148 6.21 11.31 -10.01
N ALA A 149 5.53 10.41 -9.29
CA ALA A 149 6.02 9.93 -7.99
C ALA A 149 7.44 9.33 -8.10
N THR A 150 7.67 8.52 -9.13
CA THR A 150 8.97 7.92 -9.45
C THR A 150 10.03 8.98 -9.75
N ARG A 151 9.69 10.00 -10.56
CA ARG A 151 10.61 11.11 -10.88
C ARG A 151 10.97 11.94 -9.65
N CYS A 152 10.07 12.06 -8.69
CA CYS A 152 10.32 12.71 -7.40
C CYS A 152 11.06 11.81 -6.39
N ASN A 153 11.46 10.58 -6.78
CA ASN A 153 12.12 9.61 -5.92
C ASN A 153 11.31 9.26 -4.67
N LEU A 154 9.99 9.14 -4.82
CA LEU A 154 9.06 8.72 -3.77
C LEU A 154 8.44 7.35 -4.11
N SER A 155 7.92 6.68 -3.09
CA SER A 155 7.14 5.45 -3.26
C SER A 155 5.71 5.77 -3.71
N MET A 156 4.97 4.75 -4.11
CA MET A 156 3.58 4.88 -4.57
C MET A 156 2.64 4.03 -3.73
N ALA A 157 1.43 4.53 -3.48
CA ALA A 157 0.33 3.73 -2.96
C ALA A 157 -0.83 3.71 -3.95
N ILE A 158 -1.05 2.55 -4.57
CA ILE A 158 -2.07 2.33 -5.59
C ILE A 158 -3.41 2.05 -4.89
N PHE A 159 -4.30 3.04 -4.88
CA PHE A 159 -5.61 2.95 -4.25
C PHE A 159 -6.68 2.46 -5.22
N ALA A 160 -7.53 1.56 -4.72
CA ALA A 160 -8.67 0.96 -5.44
C ALA A 160 -8.33 0.35 -6.82
N PRO A 161 -7.29 -0.51 -6.93
CA PRO A 161 -7.01 -1.25 -8.17
C PRO A 161 -8.16 -2.17 -8.59
N GLY A 162 -9.09 -2.47 -7.66
CA GLY A 162 -10.36 -3.17 -7.93
C GLY A 162 -11.21 -2.55 -9.04
N TRP A 163 -10.91 -1.32 -9.49
CA TRP A 163 -11.44 -0.75 -10.73
C TRP A 163 -11.41 -1.74 -11.91
N THR A 164 -10.37 -2.57 -12.03
CA THR A 164 -10.20 -3.59 -13.09
C THR A 164 -11.27 -4.69 -13.04
N HIS A 165 -11.98 -4.84 -11.92
CA HIS A 165 -13.08 -5.78 -11.73
C HIS A 165 -14.45 -5.08 -11.60
N GLU A 166 -14.54 -4.09 -10.71
CA GLU A 166 -15.79 -3.49 -10.24
C GLU A 166 -16.57 -2.72 -11.32
N THR A 167 -15.86 -2.22 -12.33
CA THR A 167 -16.47 -1.44 -13.42
C THR A 167 -16.82 -2.25 -14.67
N LEU A 168 -16.62 -3.58 -14.65
CA LEU A 168 -17.06 -4.44 -15.75
C LEU A 168 -18.57 -4.65 -15.70
N GLY A 169 -19.20 -4.59 -16.87
CA GLY A 169 -20.54 -5.14 -17.05
C GLY A 169 -20.55 -6.65 -16.83
N LYS A 170 -21.59 -7.17 -16.16
CA LYS A 170 -21.77 -8.61 -15.95
C LYS A 170 -22.20 -9.25 -17.28
N VAL A 171 -21.27 -9.88 -17.98
CA VAL A 171 -21.47 -10.59 -19.26
C VAL A 171 -20.96 -12.03 -19.14
N ASP A 172 -21.35 -12.93 -20.04
CA ASP A 172 -20.97 -14.36 -19.96
C ASP A 172 -19.44 -14.59 -19.94
N LEU A 173 -18.66 -13.66 -20.49
CA LEU A 173 -17.19 -13.68 -20.49
C LEU A 173 -16.57 -12.80 -19.38
N TYR A 174 -17.26 -12.63 -18.26
CA TYR A 174 -16.85 -11.72 -17.17
C TYR A 174 -15.43 -12.00 -16.67
N PHE A 175 -15.10 -13.28 -16.43
CA PHE A 175 -13.80 -13.65 -15.88
C PHE A 175 -12.64 -13.37 -16.86
N GLU A 176 -12.77 -13.78 -18.12
CA GLU A 176 -11.74 -13.52 -19.15
C GLU A 176 -11.55 -12.02 -19.39
N THR A 177 -12.65 -11.27 -19.39
CA THR A 177 -12.61 -9.80 -19.52
C THR A 177 -11.90 -9.16 -18.34
N PHE A 178 -12.20 -9.59 -17.11
CA PHE A 178 -11.50 -9.15 -15.91
C PHE A 178 -10.02 -9.46 -15.99
N TYR A 179 -9.67 -10.72 -16.27
CA TYR A 179 -8.29 -11.18 -16.29
C TYR A 179 -7.43 -10.42 -17.31
N ASN A 180 -7.94 -10.23 -18.53
CA ASN A 180 -7.24 -9.47 -19.57
C ASN A 180 -7.11 -7.98 -19.20
N ARG A 181 -8.14 -7.39 -18.59
CA ARG A 181 -8.11 -5.99 -18.15
C ARG A 181 -7.14 -5.75 -17.01
N ASP A 182 -7.15 -6.64 -16.02
CA ASP A 182 -6.25 -6.59 -14.86
C ASP A 182 -4.80 -6.82 -15.30
N SER A 183 -4.56 -7.81 -16.15
CA SER A 183 -3.23 -8.05 -16.75
C SER A 183 -2.73 -6.84 -17.53
N ALA A 184 -3.57 -6.22 -18.38
CA ALA A 184 -3.20 -5.02 -19.12
C ALA A 184 -2.91 -3.83 -18.18
N PHE A 185 -3.70 -3.67 -17.11
CA PHE A 185 -3.51 -2.63 -16.11
C PHE A 185 -2.14 -2.79 -15.42
N TRP A 186 -1.85 -3.95 -14.82
CA TRP A 186 -0.57 -4.17 -14.14
C TRP A 186 0.63 -4.14 -15.10
N SER A 187 0.47 -4.64 -16.33
CA SER A 187 1.51 -4.54 -17.36
C SER A 187 1.86 -3.09 -17.71
N SER A 188 0.87 -2.18 -17.67
CA SER A 188 1.12 -0.75 -17.90
C SER A 188 1.91 -0.09 -16.76
N LEU A 189 1.85 -0.63 -15.54
CA LEU A 189 2.58 -0.11 -14.37
C LEU A 189 3.94 -0.79 -14.20
N TRP A 190 4.13 -1.99 -14.76
CA TRP A 190 5.34 -2.81 -14.64
C TRP A 190 6.67 -2.07 -14.79
N PRO A 191 6.84 -1.12 -15.74
CA PRO A 191 8.10 -0.39 -15.88
C PRO A 191 8.53 0.42 -14.64
N TYR A 192 7.60 0.70 -13.73
CA TYR A 192 7.79 1.49 -12.52
C TYR A 192 7.82 0.64 -11.23
N LEU A 193 7.57 -0.67 -11.33
CA LEU A 193 7.50 -1.56 -10.17
C LEU A 193 8.81 -2.31 -9.97
N TYR A 194 9.25 -2.40 -8.71
CA TYR A 194 10.34 -3.29 -8.34
C TYR A 194 9.86 -4.74 -8.34
N THR A 195 10.69 -5.62 -8.88
CA THR A 195 10.42 -7.06 -8.88
C THR A 195 11.42 -7.73 -7.96
N HIS A 196 10.91 -8.61 -7.11
CA HIS A 196 11.76 -9.45 -6.26
C HIS A 196 11.99 -10.78 -6.99
N PRO A 197 13.20 -11.04 -7.51
CA PRO A 197 13.48 -12.27 -8.22
C PRO A 197 13.39 -13.47 -7.28
N LEU A 198 12.87 -14.59 -7.80
CA LEU A 198 12.91 -15.87 -7.12
C LEU A 198 14.34 -16.40 -7.17
N ASN A 199 15.02 -16.38 -6.02
CA ASN A 199 16.45 -16.75 -5.94
C ASN A 199 16.69 -18.22 -5.54
N ASN A 200 15.63 -19.01 -5.35
CA ASN A 200 15.69 -20.38 -4.85
C ASN A 200 14.86 -21.33 -5.74
N TYR A 201 14.66 -22.56 -5.28
CA TYR A 201 13.77 -23.53 -5.92
C TYR A 201 12.32 -23.02 -5.95
N PHE A 202 11.68 -23.14 -7.12
CA PHE A 202 10.30 -22.73 -7.34
C PHE A 202 9.55 -23.83 -8.10
N THR A 203 8.35 -24.14 -7.62
CA THR A 203 7.39 -25.02 -8.30
C THR A 203 6.03 -24.33 -8.30
N THR A 204 5.34 -24.35 -9.43
CA THR A 204 4.00 -23.78 -9.57
C THR A 204 3.13 -24.66 -10.45
N ASN A 205 1.83 -24.65 -10.16
CA ASN A 205 0.77 -25.21 -10.99
C ASN A 205 -0.05 -24.11 -11.69
N PHE A 206 0.37 -22.85 -11.52
CA PHE A 206 -0.32 -21.65 -12.03
C PHE A 206 -1.77 -21.52 -11.56
N TYR A 207 -2.14 -22.09 -10.41
CA TYR A 207 -3.45 -21.85 -9.83
C TYR A 207 -3.60 -20.39 -9.41
N ILE A 208 -4.73 -19.82 -9.79
CA ILE A 208 -5.11 -18.42 -9.54
C ILE A 208 -6.13 -18.30 -8.39
N GLY A 209 -6.45 -19.42 -7.73
CA GLY A 209 -7.37 -19.48 -6.58
C GLY A 209 -8.85 -19.54 -6.95
N LEU A 210 -9.18 -19.54 -8.25
CA LEU A 210 -10.53 -19.70 -8.79
C LEU A 210 -10.68 -20.96 -9.65
N ASP A 211 -9.60 -21.74 -9.78
CA ASP A 211 -9.58 -22.99 -10.51
C ASP A 211 -10.59 -23.96 -9.90
N LYS A 212 -11.50 -24.49 -10.72
CA LYS A 212 -12.46 -25.50 -10.25
C LYS A 212 -11.70 -26.78 -9.93
N PRO A 213 -12.05 -27.51 -8.84
CA PRO A 213 -11.51 -28.84 -8.60
C PRO A 213 -11.76 -29.69 -9.84
N THR A 214 -10.70 -30.18 -10.48
CA THR A 214 -10.84 -31.12 -11.59
C THR A 214 -11.40 -32.42 -11.02
N THR A 215 -12.68 -32.68 -11.26
CA THR A 215 -13.36 -33.93 -10.87
C THR A 215 -12.91 -35.14 -11.68
N THR A 216 -11.79 -35.08 -12.37
CA THR A 216 -11.19 -36.23 -13.03
C THR A 216 -9.69 -36.25 -12.79
N ALA A 217 -9.26 -37.30 -12.11
CA ALA A 217 -7.90 -37.81 -12.18
C ALA A 217 -7.65 -38.33 -13.61
N HIS A 218 -7.61 -37.43 -14.59
CA HIS A 218 -6.77 -37.68 -15.75
C HIS A 218 -5.36 -37.36 -15.30
N ARG A 219 -4.56 -38.42 -15.15
CA ARG A 219 -3.11 -38.31 -15.23
C ARG A 219 -2.81 -37.64 -16.57
N SER A 220 -2.74 -36.31 -16.58
CA SER A 220 -1.99 -35.60 -17.59
C SER A 220 -0.57 -36.18 -17.58
N PRO A 221 0.07 -36.38 -18.74
CA PRO A 221 1.48 -36.74 -18.74
C PRO A 221 2.23 -35.72 -17.87
N ALA A 222 3.22 -36.18 -17.11
CA ALA A 222 4.07 -35.28 -16.33
C ALA A 222 4.40 -34.05 -17.19
N PRO A 223 4.21 -32.81 -16.66
CA PRO A 223 4.52 -31.62 -17.44
C PRO A 223 5.94 -31.79 -17.96
N GLN A 224 6.10 -31.75 -19.29
CA GLN A 224 7.42 -31.58 -19.85
C GLN A 224 7.96 -30.33 -19.18
N VAL A 225 9.10 -30.47 -18.50
CA VAL A 225 9.85 -29.34 -17.97
C VAL A 225 10.32 -28.55 -19.18
N GLU A 226 9.45 -27.68 -19.72
CA GLU A 226 9.89 -26.62 -20.59
C GLU A 226 10.67 -25.68 -19.69
N ASN A 227 11.99 -25.75 -19.80
CA ASN A 227 12.90 -24.73 -19.31
C ASN A 227 12.52 -23.41 -20.00
N ALA A 228 11.58 -22.67 -19.43
CA ALA A 228 11.31 -21.31 -19.83
C ALA A 228 12.57 -20.49 -19.51
N ARG A 229 13.38 -20.21 -20.54
CA ARG A 229 14.46 -19.21 -20.43
C ARG A 229 13.78 -17.88 -20.18
N ILE A 230 13.91 -17.38 -18.96
CA ILE A 230 13.55 -16.01 -18.62
C ILE A 230 14.52 -15.08 -19.38
N PHE A 231 14.05 -14.48 -20.47
CA PHE A 231 14.74 -13.34 -21.08
C PHE A 231 14.41 -12.09 -20.26
N GLY A 232 15.14 -11.89 -19.17
CA GLY A 232 15.11 -10.66 -18.40
C GLY A 232 16.41 -9.89 -18.59
N SER A 233 16.42 -8.87 -19.46
CA SER A 233 17.46 -7.84 -19.37
C SER A 233 17.13 -6.93 -18.19
N ALA A 234 17.61 -7.27 -16.99
CA ALA A 234 17.61 -6.35 -15.87
C ALA A 234 18.50 -5.16 -16.24
N LYS A 235 17.90 -3.97 -16.47
CA LYS A 235 18.69 -2.74 -16.53
C LYS A 235 19.21 -2.46 -15.12
N HIS A 236 20.49 -2.72 -14.91
CA HIS A 236 21.23 -2.13 -13.81
C HIS A 236 21.28 -0.61 -14.03
N GLN A 237 20.47 0.14 -13.30
CA GLN A 237 20.78 1.54 -13.03
C GLN A 237 21.72 1.55 -11.83
N LYS A 238 23.02 1.69 -12.10
CA LYS A 238 23.99 2.01 -11.06
C LYS A 238 23.66 3.40 -10.54
N SER A 239 23.48 3.52 -9.23
CA SER A 239 23.56 4.80 -8.54
C SER A 239 24.94 5.44 -8.79
N VAL A 240 24.92 6.71 -9.16
CA VAL A 240 26.05 7.64 -9.03
C VAL A 240 25.67 8.63 -7.94
#